data_AF-A0A1H6A985-F1
#
_entry.id   AF-A0A1H6A985-F1
#
_cell.length_a   1.000
_cell.length_b   1.000
_cell.length_c   1.000
_cell.angle_alpha   90.00
_cell.angle_beta   90.00
_cell.angle_gamma   90.00
#
_symmetry.space_group_name_H-M   'P 1'
#
loop_
_entity.id
_entity.type
_entity.pdbx_description
1 polymer ?
#
loop_
_entity_poly.entity_id
_entity_poly.type
_entity_poly.pdbx_seq_one_letter_code
_entity_poly.pdbx_strand_id
1 'polypeptide(L)'
;MSIKHVIISKPNDDNGFSTLECGHCGEQFKLMLEDIEEDIVEIYCPYCGLVSPKEAFVPQDIVEHAKTIAENEMNNIMKDLVKDMEKMFKGNKNIKFTKGKSLTNKEPRILAENNEELQQYKMLCCDKSVKLDIVAVNSSLVYCPFCGVL
;
A
#
# COMPACT_ATOMS: atom_id res chain seq x y z
N MET A 1 9.48 17.49 -18.20
CA MET A 1 8.53 16.49 -17.66
C MET A 1 7.87 17.11 -16.44
N SER A 2 6.54 17.29 -16.43
CA SER A 2 5.84 17.69 -15.22
C SER A 2 5.84 16.53 -14.23
N ILE A 3 6.20 16.80 -12.99
CA ILE A 3 6.05 15.85 -11.88
C ILE A 3 4.55 15.70 -11.62
N LYS A 4 4.01 14.49 -11.82
CA LYS A 4 2.64 14.17 -11.41
C LYS A 4 2.67 13.71 -9.97
N HIS A 5 1.91 14.41 -9.13
CA HIS A 5 1.63 13.96 -7.77
C HIS A 5 0.42 13.04 -7.79
N VAL A 6 0.56 11.86 -7.19
CA VAL A 6 -0.51 10.87 -7.04
C VAL A 6 -0.74 10.70 -5.54
N ILE A 7 -1.98 10.85 -5.11
CA ILE A 7 -2.41 10.58 -3.73
C ILE A 7 -3.21 9.29 -3.77
N ILE A 8 -2.84 8.33 -2.94
CA ILE A 8 -3.55 7.06 -2.79
C ILE A 8 -4.12 7.05 -1.38
N SER A 9 -5.42 6.81 -1.28
CA SER A 9 -6.12 6.69 0.00
C SER A 9 -6.93 5.41 0.04
N LYS A 10 -6.95 4.78 1.21
CA LYS A 10 -7.80 3.65 1.55
C LYS A 10 -8.71 4.08 2.70
N PRO A 11 -10.02 3.79 2.64
CA PRO A 11 -10.91 4.10 3.76
C PRO A 11 -10.51 3.30 5.01
N ASN A 12 -10.86 3.80 6.19
CA ASN A 12 -10.79 3.02 7.42
C ASN A 12 -11.95 2.02 7.50
N ASP A 13 -11.84 1.07 8.41
CA ASP A 13 -12.96 0.19 8.72
C ASP A 13 -14.07 0.91 9.50
N ASP A 14 -15.19 0.21 9.72
CA ASP A 14 -16.38 0.76 10.37
C ASP A 14 -16.14 1.23 11.82
N ASN A 15 -14.99 0.87 12.42
CA ASN A 15 -14.59 1.28 13.76
C ASN A 15 -13.44 2.28 13.77
N GLY A 16 -13.02 2.81 12.61
CA GLY A 16 -11.94 3.79 12.50
C GLY A 16 -10.53 3.20 12.52
N PHE A 17 -10.38 1.88 12.34
CA PHE A 17 -9.08 1.24 12.24
C PHE A 17 -8.60 1.17 10.78
N SER A 18 -7.30 1.35 10.58
CA SER A 18 -6.63 1.21 9.28
C SER A 18 -5.81 -0.08 9.26
N THR A 19 -5.90 -0.84 8.16
CA THR A 19 -5.05 -2.03 7.99
C THR A 19 -3.59 -1.63 7.74
N LEU A 20 -2.68 -2.32 8.42
CA LEU A 20 -1.24 -2.25 8.29
C LEU A 20 -0.69 -3.66 8.02
N GLU A 21 0.38 -3.74 7.24
CA GLU A 21 1.03 -5.01 6.90
C GLU A 21 2.53 -4.92 7.14
N CYS A 22 3.09 -5.82 7.94
CA CYS A 22 4.51 -5.76 8.26
C CYS A 22 5.38 -6.15 7.07
N GLY A 23 6.22 -5.23 6.59
CA GLY A 23 7.17 -5.51 5.50
C GLY A 23 8.23 -6.59 5.81
N HIS A 24 8.36 -7.03 7.06
CA HIS A 24 9.30 -8.10 7.45
C HIS A 24 8.64 -9.49 7.48
N CYS A 25 7.50 -9.66 8.17
CA CYS A 25 6.85 -10.96 8.33
C CYS A 25 5.58 -11.15 7.50
N GLY A 26 5.06 -10.11 6.85
CA GLY A 26 3.85 -10.15 6.02
C GLY A 26 2.53 -10.18 6.79
N GLU A 27 2.58 -10.21 8.13
CA GLU A 27 1.37 -10.27 8.94
C GLU A 27 0.62 -8.94 8.95
N GLN A 28 -0.72 -9.03 8.93
CA GLN A 28 -1.62 -7.90 8.95
C GLN A 28 -2.21 -7.66 10.34
N PHE A 29 -2.35 -6.40 10.69
CA PHE A 29 -3.00 -5.92 11.91
C PHE A 29 -3.68 -4.59 11.63
N LYS A 30 -4.56 -4.14 12.53
CA LYS A 30 -5.14 -2.79 12.42
C LYS A 30 -4.92 -1.96 13.66
N LEU A 31 -4.69 -0.68 13.44
CA LEU A 31 -4.55 0.35 14.48
C LEU A 31 -5.55 1.47 14.21
N MET A 32 -5.97 2.18 15.26
CA MET A 32 -6.80 3.39 15.12
C MET A 32 -5.99 4.49 14.45
N LEU A 33 -6.58 5.17 13.47
CA LEU A 33 -5.89 6.24 12.74
C LEU A 33 -5.41 7.37 13.67
N GLU A 34 -6.27 7.77 14.61
CA GLU A 34 -5.99 8.79 15.64
C GLU A 34 -4.74 8.46 16.47
N ASP A 35 -4.42 7.17 16.64
CA ASP A 35 -3.25 6.73 17.41
C ASP A 35 -1.95 6.79 16.59
N ILE A 36 -2.02 6.92 15.26
CA ILE A 36 -0.85 6.86 14.35
C ILE A 36 -0.47 8.25 13.80
N GLU A 37 -1.43 9.18 13.73
CA GLU A 37 -1.28 10.41 12.94
C GLU A 37 -0.39 11.49 13.58
N GLU A 38 -0.34 11.63 14.91
CA GLU A 38 0.22 12.87 15.49
C GLU A 38 1.66 12.78 16.04
N ASP A 39 2.09 11.69 16.68
CA ASP A 39 3.41 11.63 17.35
C ASP A 39 4.22 10.34 17.08
N ILE A 40 3.66 9.40 16.33
CA ILE A 40 4.29 8.09 16.13
C ILE A 40 5.14 8.10 14.86
N VAL A 41 6.45 7.94 15.08
CA VAL A 41 7.45 7.74 14.02
C VAL A 41 7.63 6.25 13.74
N GLU A 42 7.65 5.44 14.79
CA GLU A 42 7.96 4.01 14.72
C GLU A 42 6.87 3.17 15.38
N ILE A 43 6.60 2.01 14.80
CA ILE A 43 5.60 1.04 15.25
C ILE A 43 6.29 -0.31 15.41
N TYR A 44 5.91 -1.05 16.45
CA TYR A 44 6.32 -2.44 16.63
C TYR A 44 5.35 -3.36 15.88
N CYS A 45 5.88 -4.34 15.16
CA CYS A 45 5.03 -5.40 14.64
C CYS A 45 4.48 -6.25 15.79
N PRO A 46 3.15 -6.39 15.94
CA PRO A 46 2.58 -7.19 17.01
C PRO A 46 2.94 -8.68 16.94
N TYR A 47 3.35 -9.19 15.78
CA TYR A 47 3.65 -10.61 15.58
C TYR A 47 5.14 -10.93 15.70
N CYS A 48 6.03 -10.12 15.09
CA CYS A 48 7.47 -10.40 15.10
C CYS A 48 8.28 -9.52 16.07
N GLY A 49 7.65 -8.50 16.69
CA GLY A 49 8.29 -7.64 17.69
C GLY A 49 9.31 -6.65 17.13
N LEU A 50 9.57 -6.65 15.83
CA LEU A 50 10.49 -5.69 15.21
C LEU A 50 9.86 -4.29 15.17
N VAL A 51 10.66 -3.29 15.56
CA VAL A 51 10.35 -1.88 15.40
C VAL A 51 10.74 -1.41 14.00
N SER A 52 9.90 -0.61 13.39
CA SER A 52 10.20 0.03 12.10
C SER A 52 9.43 1.34 11.95
N PRO A 53 9.86 2.25 11.05
CA PRO A 53 9.08 3.42 10.70
C PRO A 53 7.68 3.02 10.22
N LYS A 54 6.66 3.85 10.47
CA LYS A 54 5.28 3.56 10.06
C LYS A 54 5.14 3.30 8.55
N GLU A 55 6.01 3.90 7.74
CA GLU A 55 6.08 3.73 6.29
C GLU A 55 6.54 2.32 5.87
N ALA A 56 7.08 1.52 6.78
CA ALA A 56 7.40 0.11 6.54
C ALA A 56 6.18 -0.81 6.64
N PHE A 57 5.02 -0.27 7.06
CA PHE A 57 3.80 -1.03 7.31
C PHE A 57 2.73 -0.80 6.25
N VAL A 58 3.09 -0.94 4.97
CA VAL A 58 2.19 -0.66 3.84
C VAL A 58 1.48 -1.94 3.39
N PRO A 59 0.14 -2.00 3.42
CA PRO A 59 -0.65 -3.10 2.86
C PRO A 59 -0.31 -3.40 1.40
N GLN A 60 -0.24 -4.69 1.06
CA GLN A 60 0.08 -5.14 -0.30
C GLN A 60 -0.92 -4.61 -1.35
N ASP A 61 -2.20 -4.46 -1.02
CA ASP A 61 -3.22 -3.95 -1.93
C ASP A 61 -2.98 -2.47 -2.33
N ILE A 62 -2.48 -1.66 -1.41
CA ILE A 62 -2.04 -0.28 -1.68
C ILE A 62 -0.84 -0.29 -2.63
N VAL A 63 0.14 -1.19 -2.42
CA VAL A 63 1.31 -1.33 -3.30
C VAL A 63 0.88 -1.74 -4.72
N GLU A 64 -0.02 -2.71 -4.85
CA GLU A 64 -0.56 -3.17 -6.15
C GLU A 64 -1.33 -2.06 -6.87
N HIS A 65 -2.14 -1.30 -6.14
CA HIS A 65 -2.86 -0.14 -6.67
C HIS A 65 -1.89 0.92 -7.19
N ALA A 66 -0.88 1.29 -6.40
CA ALA A 66 0.15 2.25 -6.78
C ALA A 66 0.90 1.81 -8.04
N LYS A 67 1.29 0.53 -8.09
CA LYS A 67 1.98 -0.05 -9.25
C LYS A 67 1.12 0.02 -10.51
N THR A 68 -0.18 -0.23 -10.40
CA THR A 68 -1.10 -0.15 -11.54
C THR A 68 -1.21 1.27 -12.09
N ILE A 69 -1.29 2.28 -11.22
CA ILE A 69 -1.26 3.69 -11.63
C ILE A 69 0.05 4.02 -12.34
N ALA A 70 1.19 3.60 -11.79
CA ALA A 70 2.51 3.83 -12.37
C ALA A 70 2.66 3.16 -13.75
N GLU A 71 2.21 1.90 -13.90
CA GLU A 71 2.20 1.18 -15.17
C GLU A 71 1.37 1.91 -16.24
N ASN A 72 0.19 2.42 -15.86
CA ASN A 72 -0.68 3.16 -16.77
C ASN A 72 -0.05 4.47 -17.24
N GLU A 73 0.62 5.19 -16.34
CA GLU A 73 1.31 6.42 -16.71
C GLU A 73 2.49 6.14 -17.65
N MET A 74 3.27 5.10 -17.37
CA MET A 74 4.34 4.66 -18.25
C MET A 74 3.81 4.26 -19.64
N ASN A 75 2.66 3.58 -19.69
CA ASN A 75 1.99 3.24 -20.94
C ASN A 75 1.57 4.49 -21.73
N ASN A 76 1.11 5.54 -21.06
CA ASN A 76 0.74 6.80 -21.70
C ASN A 76 1.97 7.52 -22.28
N ILE A 77 3.06 7.61 -21.51
CA ILE A 77 4.34 8.18 -21.96
C ILE A 77 4.84 7.42 -23.20
N MET A 78 4.84 6.09 -23.16
CA MET A 78 5.26 5.25 -24.29
C MET A 78 4.36 5.44 -25.52
N LYS A 79 3.04 5.56 -25.34
CA LYS A 79 2.12 5.84 -26.46
C LYS A 79 2.44 7.17 -27.13
N ASP A 80 2.76 8.20 -26.37
CA ASP A 80 3.06 9.52 -26.92
C ASP A 80 4.42 9.55 -27.62
N LEU A 81 5.45 8.90 -27.04
CA LEU A 81 6.74 8.70 -27.70
C LEU A 81 6.59 7.98 -29.06
N VAL A 82 5.83 6.90 -29.10
CA VAL A 82 5.58 6.16 -30.35
C VAL A 82 4.84 7.02 -31.38
N LYS A 83 3.83 7.80 -30.97
CA LYS A 83 3.12 8.71 -31.88
C LYS A 83 4.05 9.78 -32.46
N ASP A 84 4.97 10.31 -31.67
CA ASP A 84 5.88 11.35 -32.13
C ASP A 84 6.95 10.78 -33.07
N MET A 85 7.42 9.55 -32.83
CA MET A 85 8.25 8.82 -33.79
C MET A 85 7.51 8.57 -35.11
N GLU A 86 6.24 8.14 -35.07
CA GLU A 86 5.43 7.95 -36.27
C GLU A 86 5.34 9.22 -37.11
N LYS A 87 5.14 10.39 -36.47
CA LYS A 87 5.12 11.68 -37.16
C LYS A 87 6.47 12.02 -37.78
N MET A 88 7.56 11.79 -37.05
CA MET A 88 8.92 12.15 -37.49
C MET A 88 9.36 11.35 -38.72
N PHE A 89 9.01 10.07 -38.79
CA PHE A 89 9.37 9.20 -39.93
C PHE A 89 8.32 9.19 -41.04
N LYS A 90 7.20 9.90 -40.88
CA LYS A 90 6.14 9.98 -41.89
C LYS A 90 6.67 10.63 -43.17
N GLY A 91 6.71 9.86 -44.25
CA GLY A 91 7.19 10.34 -45.57
C GLY A 91 8.69 10.19 -45.81
N ASN A 92 9.45 9.65 -44.85
CA ASN A 92 10.85 9.29 -45.07
C ASN A 92 10.92 8.06 -45.99
N LYS A 93 11.59 8.18 -47.14
CA LYS A 93 11.71 7.09 -48.14
C LYS A 93 12.74 6.01 -47.74
N ASN A 94 13.61 6.32 -46.77
CA ASN A 94 14.76 5.50 -46.40
C ASN A 94 14.56 4.74 -45.08
N ILE A 95 13.58 5.14 -44.26
CA ILE A 95 13.31 4.53 -42.95
C ILE A 95 11.82 4.24 -42.83
N LYS A 96 11.47 2.96 -42.60
CA LYS A 96 10.10 2.52 -42.35
C LYS A 96 9.91 2.27 -40.85
N PHE A 97 9.05 3.06 -40.22
CA PHE A 97 8.62 2.84 -38.83
C PHE A 97 7.33 2.02 -38.80
N THR A 98 7.29 0.97 -37.98
CA THR A 98 6.10 0.13 -37.77
C THR A 98 5.77 0.07 -36.29
N LYS A 99 4.52 0.38 -35.95
CA LYS A 99 4.03 0.28 -34.58
C LYS A 99 3.99 -1.17 -34.11
N GLY A 100 4.47 -1.42 -32.89
CA GLY A 100 4.33 -2.70 -32.19
C GLY A 100 2.92 -2.90 -31.61
N LYS A 101 2.76 -3.90 -30.74
CA LYS A 101 1.51 -4.14 -30.00
C LYS A 101 1.11 -2.91 -29.18
N SER A 102 -0.17 -2.60 -29.15
CA SER A 102 -0.70 -1.49 -28.35
C SER A 102 -0.59 -1.81 -26.86
N LEU A 103 0.00 -0.89 -26.09
CA LEU A 103 -0.04 -0.93 -24.63
C LEU A 103 -1.46 -0.54 -24.17
N THR A 104 -2.02 -1.29 -23.22
CA THR A 104 -3.37 -1.04 -22.68
C THR A 104 -3.26 -0.73 -21.19
N ASN A 105 -4.03 0.26 -20.75
CA ASN A 105 -4.10 0.60 -19.34
C ASN A 105 -5.00 -0.41 -18.62
N LYS A 106 -4.75 -0.63 -17.34
CA LYS A 106 -5.52 -1.50 -16.46
C LYS A 106 -6.27 -0.65 -15.45
N GLU A 107 -7.47 -1.05 -15.06
CA GLU A 107 -8.13 -0.42 -13.93
C GLU A 107 -7.41 -0.81 -12.62
N PRO A 108 -7.03 0.17 -11.77
CA PRO A 108 -6.51 -0.13 -10.45
C PRO A 108 -7.53 -0.92 -9.61
N ARG A 109 -7.02 -1.79 -8.74
CA ARG A 109 -7.85 -2.51 -7.77
C ARG A 109 -8.57 -1.51 -6.85
N ILE A 110 -9.82 -1.81 -6.49
CA ILE A 110 -10.55 -1.04 -5.48
C ILE A 110 -9.91 -1.28 -4.11
N LEU A 111 -9.54 -0.19 -3.43
CA LEU A 111 -9.03 -0.23 -2.06
C LEU A 111 -10.22 -0.20 -1.11
N ALA A 112 -10.43 -1.30 -0.41
CA ALA A 112 -11.48 -1.46 0.59
C ALA A 112 -10.91 -2.16 1.82
N GLU A 113 -11.46 -1.86 2.98
CA GLU A 113 -11.14 -2.58 4.21
C GLU A 113 -11.87 -3.91 4.24
N ASN A 114 -11.15 -4.96 4.62
CA ASN A 114 -11.74 -6.26 4.87
C ASN A 114 -12.01 -6.36 6.38
N ASN A 115 -13.25 -6.63 6.75
CA ASN A 115 -13.68 -6.61 8.16
C ASN A 115 -13.65 -7.99 8.84
N GLU A 116 -13.28 -9.05 8.12
CA GLU A 116 -13.66 -10.42 8.52
C GLU A 116 -12.58 -11.25 9.25
N GLU A 117 -11.39 -10.73 9.54
CA GLU A 117 -10.29 -11.59 10.04
C GLU A 117 -9.70 -11.17 11.38
N LEU A 118 -9.81 -9.89 11.77
CA LEU A 118 -9.12 -9.36 12.95
C LEU A 118 -10.12 -8.91 14.03
N GLN A 119 -9.91 -9.36 15.26
CA GLN A 119 -10.73 -9.02 16.42
C GLN A 119 -10.10 -7.88 17.21
N GLN A 120 -10.92 -7.02 17.82
CA GLN A 120 -10.43 -5.90 18.61
C GLN A 120 -10.01 -6.35 20.02
N TYR A 121 -8.83 -5.94 20.43
CA TYR A 121 -8.25 -6.17 21.75
C TYR A 121 -7.73 -4.86 22.34
N LYS A 122 -7.68 -4.78 23.67
CA LYS A 122 -7.11 -3.65 24.40
C LYS A 122 -5.75 -4.05 24.98
N MET A 123 -4.71 -3.28 24.67
CA MET A 123 -3.37 -3.51 25.20
C MET A 123 -3.26 -3.02 26.64
N LEU A 124 -2.83 -3.88 27.57
CA LEU A 124 -2.72 -3.53 28.99
C LEU A 124 -1.57 -2.57 29.30
N CYS A 125 -0.51 -2.51 28.47
CA CYS A 125 0.65 -1.63 28.74
C CYS A 125 0.32 -0.14 28.57
N CYS A 126 -0.63 0.21 27.70
CA CYS A 126 -0.87 1.59 27.27
C CYS A 126 -2.34 1.92 26.98
N ASP A 127 -3.26 1.01 27.29
CA ASP A 127 -4.71 1.14 27.09
C ASP A 127 -5.17 1.42 25.65
N LYS A 128 -4.30 1.24 24.66
CA LYS A 128 -4.62 1.42 23.23
C LYS A 128 -5.35 0.21 22.67
N SER A 129 -6.23 0.45 21.69
CA SER A 129 -6.98 -0.61 21.01
C SER A 129 -6.25 -1.04 19.73
N VAL A 130 -6.22 -2.35 19.48
CA VAL A 130 -5.61 -2.96 18.30
C VAL A 130 -6.55 -4.03 17.73
N LYS A 131 -6.52 -4.28 16.42
CA LYS A 131 -7.18 -5.44 15.84
C LYS A 131 -6.15 -6.46 15.36
N LEU A 132 -6.27 -7.69 15.85
CA LEU A 132 -5.32 -8.78 15.66
C LEU A 132 -6.02 -10.10 15.36
N ASP A 133 -5.27 -11.05 14.81
CA ASP A 133 -5.74 -12.42 14.65
C ASP A 133 -5.93 -13.12 16.01
N ILE A 134 -7.03 -13.87 16.14
CA ILE A 134 -7.40 -14.54 17.40
C ILE A 134 -6.41 -15.63 17.80
N VAL A 135 -5.79 -16.33 16.84
CA VAL A 135 -4.81 -17.38 17.10
C VAL A 135 -3.53 -16.76 17.66
N ALA A 136 -3.09 -15.64 17.10
CA ALA A 136 -1.94 -14.91 17.63
C ALA A 136 -2.16 -14.46 19.07
N VAL A 137 -3.32 -13.88 19.40
CA VAL A 137 -3.63 -13.47 20.77
C VAL A 137 -3.69 -14.67 21.72
N ASN A 138 -4.32 -15.77 21.31
CA ASN A 138 -4.40 -16.98 22.14
C ASN A 138 -3.03 -17.63 22.40
N SER A 139 -2.05 -17.40 21.53
CA SER A 139 -0.67 -17.86 21.74
C SER A 139 0.11 -17.02 22.77
N SER A 140 -0.43 -15.88 23.23
CA SER A 140 0.22 -14.93 24.15
C SER A 140 1.59 -14.42 23.65
N LEU A 141 1.81 -14.42 22.33
CA LEU A 141 3.02 -13.91 21.68
C LEU A 141 2.72 -12.63 20.88
N VAL A 142 2.07 -11.65 21.54
CA VAL A 142 1.66 -10.41 20.90
C VAL A 142 2.39 -9.23 21.52
N TYR A 143 3.22 -8.56 20.72
CA TYR A 143 3.87 -7.32 21.14
C TYR A 143 2.91 -6.15 20.99
N CYS A 144 2.94 -5.21 21.94
CA CYS A 144 2.22 -3.96 21.78
C CYS A 144 2.81 -3.14 20.62
N PRO A 145 1.99 -2.74 19.63
CA PRO A 145 2.46 -1.94 18.50
C PRO A 145 3.04 -0.58 18.89
N PHE A 146 2.68 -0.07 20.06
CA PHE A 146 3.05 1.26 20.55
C PHE A 146 4.25 1.23 21.51
N CYS A 147 4.29 0.24 22.40
CA CYS A 147 5.24 0.20 23.53
C CYS A 147 6.25 -0.96 23.42
N GLY A 148 6.05 -1.92 22.51
CA GLY A 148 6.89 -3.11 22.34
C GLY A 148 6.81 -4.15 23.47
N VAL A 149 6.02 -3.91 24.53
CA VAL A 149 5.79 -4.86 25.63
C VAL A 149 4.97 -6.04 25.13
N LEU A 150 5.40 -7.26 25.51
CA LEU A 150 4.70 -8.53 25.28
C LEU A 150 3.52 -8.71 26.23
#